data_AF-A0A938VUD1-F1
#
_entry.id   AF-A0A938VUD1-F1
#
_cell.length_a   1.000
_cell.length_b   1.000
_cell.length_c   1.000
_cell.angle_alpha   90.00
_cell.angle_beta   90.00
_cell.angle_gamma   90.00
#
_symmetry.space_group_name_H-M   'P 1'
#
loop_
_entity.id
_entity.type
_entity.pdbx_description
1 polymer ?
#
loop_
_entity_poly.entity_id
_entity_poly.type
_entity_poly.pdbx_seq_one_letter_code
_entity_poly.pdbx_strand_id
1 'polypeptide(L)'
;FNLFDPYWMDPEYDVYYRLLNAGIRLPASTGTDWFVCSGNRVYAHAPGAFSYASWLEALHAGRTFITNGPALFLTVNGAAPGASLELDGRGVLHCGVRWASHYNLNAVEVIADGQVVGREAFASGSRAGVVECDLDVRHDGWIAARASGVARDNYGQAVYAHTSPVYVQTGVVNPRRAAAGRFFVDAIDRSLAWIATKGRYHTDKQRDDVAALFRAGRARFEALR
;
A
#
# COMPACT_ATOMS: atom_id res chain seq x y z
N PHE A 1 10.78 -4.58 -4.35
CA PHE A 1 9.94 -3.60 -3.64
C PHE A 1 8.91 -4.37 -2.86
N ASN A 2 9.03 -4.32 -1.54
CA ASN A 2 8.01 -4.79 -0.64
C ASN A 2 7.38 -3.55 -0.01
N LEU A 3 6.12 -3.63 0.43
CA LEU A 3 5.49 -2.56 1.23
C LEU A 3 6.26 -2.28 2.55
N PHE A 4 7.22 -3.15 2.85
CA PHE A 4 8.25 -3.10 3.88
C PHE A 4 9.46 -3.93 3.38
N ASP A 5 10.66 -3.35 3.26
CA ASP A 5 11.90 -4.11 3.05
C ASP A 5 12.71 -4.07 4.35
N PRO A 6 13.19 -5.21 4.88
CA PRO A 6 13.87 -5.28 6.18
C PRO A 6 15.28 -4.68 6.23
N TYR A 7 15.75 -3.99 5.18
CA TYR A 7 16.92 -3.14 5.35
C TYR A 7 16.63 -2.07 6.43
N TRP A 8 17.64 -1.62 7.17
CA TRP A 8 17.58 -0.77 8.38
C TRP A 8 16.98 0.65 8.19
N MET A 9 16.05 0.80 7.27
CA MET A 9 15.37 2.02 6.87
C MET A 9 13.93 2.04 7.41
N ASP A 10 13.35 3.23 7.42
CA ASP A 10 11.93 3.38 7.72
C ASP A 10 11.07 2.80 6.57
N PRO A 11 9.82 2.36 6.83
CA PRO A 11 8.95 1.79 5.81
C PRO A 11 8.77 2.70 4.60
N GLU A 12 8.97 2.15 3.40
CA GLU A 12 8.80 2.85 2.13
C GLU A 12 7.51 2.41 1.42
N TYR A 13 6.63 3.36 1.15
CA TYR A 13 5.35 3.12 0.47
C TYR A 13 5.33 3.58 -0.99
N ASP A 14 6.45 4.11 -1.45
CA ASP A 14 6.55 4.96 -2.63
C ASP A 14 6.17 4.25 -3.93
N VAL A 15 6.69 3.04 -4.16
CA VAL A 15 6.33 2.26 -5.36
C VAL A 15 4.91 1.71 -5.24
N TYR A 16 4.48 1.32 -4.03
CA TYR A 16 3.11 0.82 -3.80
C TYR A 16 2.09 1.89 -4.16
N TYR A 17 2.27 3.10 -3.62
CA TYR A 17 1.41 4.24 -3.92
C TYR A 17 1.43 4.60 -5.41
N ARG A 18 2.57 4.48 -6.09
CA ARG A 18 2.62 4.66 -7.54
C ARG A 18 1.87 3.55 -8.29
N LEU A 19 1.92 2.29 -7.87
CA LEU A 19 1.11 1.21 -8.46
C LEU A 19 -0.39 1.51 -8.29
N LEU A 20 -0.81 1.89 -7.08
CA LEU A 20 -2.20 2.27 -6.82
C LEU A 20 -2.62 3.49 -7.65
N ASN A 21 -1.78 4.53 -7.73
CA ASN A 21 -2.02 5.72 -8.55
C ASN A 21 -2.08 5.41 -10.06
N ALA A 22 -1.44 4.33 -10.51
CA ALA A 22 -1.56 3.84 -11.89
C ALA A 22 -2.92 3.15 -12.18
N GLY A 23 -3.78 3.00 -11.15
CA GLY A 23 -5.07 2.33 -11.23
C GLY A 23 -5.02 0.83 -10.93
N ILE A 24 -3.87 0.31 -10.46
CA ILE A 24 -3.74 -1.10 -10.10
C ILE A 24 -4.37 -1.30 -8.72
N ARG A 25 -5.40 -2.14 -8.65
CA ARG A 25 -6.00 -2.55 -7.38
C ARG A 25 -5.16 -3.65 -6.76
N LEU A 26 -4.38 -3.31 -5.74
CA LEU A 26 -3.43 -4.23 -5.10
C LEU A 26 -3.62 -4.25 -3.58
N PRO A 27 -4.09 -5.38 -3.00
CA PRO A 27 -4.09 -5.59 -1.56
C PRO A 27 -2.69 -5.44 -0.94
N ALA A 28 -2.62 -4.81 0.23
CA ALA A 28 -1.45 -4.83 1.08
C ALA A 28 -1.26 -6.24 1.67
N SER A 29 -0.04 -6.77 1.53
CA SER A 29 0.38 -8.02 2.14
C SER A 29 1.84 -7.92 2.57
N THR A 30 2.18 -8.64 3.63
CA THR A 30 3.55 -8.80 4.11
C THR A 30 3.69 -10.18 4.74
N GLY A 31 4.90 -10.70 4.78
CA GLY A 31 5.23 -11.93 5.47
C GLY A 31 6.57 -11.79 6.19
N THR A 32 6.93 -12.83 6.94
CA THR A 32 8.28 -12.93 7.50
C THR A 32 9.25 -13.33 6.42
N ASP A 33 10.44 -12.73 6.43
CA ASP A 33 11.61 -13.26 5.74
C ASP A 33 12.49 -13.85 6.84
N TRP A 34 12.15 -15.08 7.24
CA TRP A 34 12.67 -15.69 8.46
C TRP A 34 14.21 -15.68 8.43
N PHE A 35 14.84 -15.27 9.54
CA PHE A 35 16.25 -14.83 9.71
C PHE A 35 16.57 -13.36 9.43
N VAL A 36 15.81 -12.66 8.59
CA VAL A 36 16.03 -11.23 8.28
C VAL A 36 15.01 -10.36 9.02
N CYS A 37 13.74 -10.76 9.03
CA CYS A 37 12.67 -10.11 9.77
C CYS A 37 11.54 -11.09 10.13
N SER A 38 11.15 -11.14 11.42
CA SER A 38 10.12 -12.09 11.89
C SER A 38 8.86 -11.42 12.44
N GLY A 39 8.82 -10.09 12.56
CA GLY A 39 7.70 -9.36 13.15
C GLY A 39 6.54 -9.08 12.19
N ASN A 40 6.80 -9.09 10.88
CA ASN A 40 5.83 -8.64 9.88
C ASN A 40 4.69 -9.64 9.67
N ARG A 41 3.46 -9.12 9.73
CA ARG A 41 2.22 -9.89 9.63
C ARG A 41 1.24 -9.15 8.74
N VAL A 42 0.46 -9.93 7.99
CA VAL A 42 -0.78 -9.47 7.39
C VAL A 42 -1.94 -10.05 8.20
N TYR A 43 -2.87 -9.19 8.60
CA TYR A 43 -4.15 -9.60 9.15
C TYR A 43 -5.21 -9.43 8.08
N ALA A 44 -6.04 -10.45 7.90
CA ALA A 44 -7.15 -10.43 6.94
C ALA A 44 -8.48 -10.64 7.67
N HIS A 45 -9.43 -9.75 7.43
CA HIS A 45 -10.75 -9.81 8.04
C HIS A 45 -11.66 -10.76 7.22
N ALA A 46 -11.76 -12.00 7.70
CA ALA A 46 -12.67 -13.02 7.20
C ALA A 46 -13.83 -13.19 8.20
N PRO A 47 -15.07 -12.83 7.83
CA PRO A 47 -16.21 -12.96 8.74
C PRO A 47 -16.53 -14.43 9.02
N GLY A 48 -17.01 -14.70 10.24
CA GLY A 48 -17.40 -16.04 10.67
C GLY A 48 -16.23 -16.89 11.20
N ALA A 49 -16.43 -18.21 11.22
CA ALA A 49 -15.40 -19.15 11.63
C ALA A 49 -14.24 -19.19 10.62
N PHE A 50 -13.04 -19.42 11.13
CA PHE A 50 -11.85 -19.52 10.28
C PHE A 50 -11.96 -20.70 9.31
N SER A 51 -11.67 -20.42 8.04
CA SER A 51 -11.31 -21.41 7.03
C SER A 51 -10.20 -20.83 6.14
N TYR A 52 -9.38 -21.70 5.56
CA TYR A 52 -8.33 -21.24 4.64
C TYR A 52 -8.91 -20.50 3.43
N ALA A 53 -10.03 -20.99 2.88
CA ALA A 53 -10.71 -20.35 1.76
C ALA A 53 -11.20 -18.94 2.11
N SER A 54 -11.91 -18.77 3.23
CA SER A 54 -12.41 -17.45 3.65
C SER A 54 -11.28 -16.47 3.98
N TRP A 55 -10.16 -16.95 4.50
CA TRP A 55 -8.96 -16.13 4.71
C TRP A 55 -8.33 -15.68 3.38
N LEU A 56 -8.18 -16.59 2.40
CA LEU A 56 -7.67 -16.24 1.07
C LEU A 56 -8.57 -15.24 0.35
N GLU A 57 -9.88 -15.41 0.43
CA GLU A 57 -10.85 -14.46 -0.13
C GLU A 57 -10.72 -13.08 0.53
N ALA A 58 -10.50 -13.02 1.85
CA ALA A 58 -10.26 -11.76 2.55
C ALA A 58 -8.97 -11.07 2.12
N LEU A 59 -7.91 -11.85 1.94
CA LEU A 59 -6.62 -11.36 1.43
C LEU A 59 -6.75 -10.81 0.01
N HIS A 60 -7.35 -11.57 -0.91
CA HIS A 60 -7.59 -11.14 -2.29
C HIS A 60 -8.51 -9.93 -2.39
N ALA A 61 -9.55 -9.87 -1.56
CA ALA A 61 -10.44 -8.73 -1.52
C ALA A 61 -9.81 -7.48 -0.88
N GLY A 62 -8.59 -7.54 -0.35
CA GLY A 62 -7.94 -6.40 0.29
C GLY A 62 -8.53 -6.02 1.63
N ARG A 63 -9.22 -6.94 2.31
CA ARG A 63 -9.73 -6.72 3.68
C ARG A 63 -8.60 -6.90 4.70
N THR A 64 -7.50 -6.18 4.51
CA THR A 64 -6.24 -6.42 5.23
C THR A 64 -5.61 -5.17 5.80
N PHE A 65 -4.74 -5.40 6.79
CA PHE A 65 -3.67 -4.47 7.14
C PHE A 65 -2.38 -5.25 7.38
N ILE A 66 -1.26 -4.59 7.13
CA ILE A 66 0.08 -5.10 7.42
C ILE A 66 0.65 -4.39 8.65
N THR A 67 1.50 -5.09 9.40
CA THR A 67 2.02 -4.59 10.67
C THR A 67 3.24 -5.38 11.15
N ASN A 68 4.06 -4.79 12.02
CA ASN A 68 4.99 -5.52 12.88
C ASN A 68 4.62 -5.50 14.38
N GLY A 69 3.44 -4.99 14.73
CA GLY A 69 2.93 -4.98 16.11
C GLY A 69 1.58 -4.28 16.30
N PRO A 70 1.39 -3.04 15.81
CA PRO A 70 0.13 -2.31 15.95
C PRO A 70 -1.02 -2.92 15.15
N ALA A 71 -2.21 -3.01 15.74
CA ALA A 71 -3.44 -3.23 14.99
C ALA A 71 -3.99 -1.89 14.50
N LEU A 72 -4.33 -1.80 13.21
CA LEU A 72 -4.80 -0.58 12.56
C LEU A 72 -6.05 -0.87 11.74
N PHE A 73 -7.08 -0.05 11.91
CA PHE A 73 -8.37 -0.20 11.27
C PHE A 73 -8.77 1.12 10.62
N LEU A 74 -9.19 1.07 9.36
CA LEU A 74 -9.71 2.19 8.58
C LEU A 74 -11.19 1.95 8.27
N THR A 75 -11.97 3.02 8.32
CA THR A 75 -13.30 3.10 7.70
C THR A 75 -13.40 4.36 6.84
N VAL A 76 -14.09 4.26 5.71
CA VAL A 76 -14.42 5.41 4.85
C VAL A 76 -15.91 5.34 4.54
N ASN A 77 -16.70 6.30 5.03
CA ASN A 77 -18.16 6.22 5.06
C ASN A 77 -18.68 4.86 5.58
N GLY A 78 -18.02 4.32 6.61
CA GLY A 78 -18.31 3.01 7.20
C GLY A 78 -17.79 1.80 6.42
N ALA A 79 -17.27 1.97 5.19
CA ALA A 79 -16.68 0.89 4.41
C ALA A 79 -15.25 0.59 4.84
N ALA A 80 -14.90 -0.70 4.88
CA ALA A 80 -13.58 -1.19 5.26
C ALA A 80 -12.62 -1.32 4.05
N PRO A 81 -11.30 -1.45 4.27
CA PRO A 81 -10.32 -1.77 3.23
C PRO A 81 -10.78 -2.88 2.28
N GLY A 82 -10.50 -2.68 0.99
CA GLY A 82 -10.96 -3.55 -0.09
C GLY A 82 -12.24 -3.10 -0.79
N ALA A 83 -13.04 -2.23 -0.16
CA ALA A 83 -14.27 -1.70 -0.76
C ALA A 83 -14.00 -0.74 -1.93
N SER A 84 -15.01 -0.59 -2.80
CA SER A 84 -15.12 0.48 -3.82
C SER A 84 -16.29 1.36 -3.46
N LEU A 85 -16.06 2.67 -3.35
CA LEU A 85 -17.09 3.67 -3.12
C LEU A 85 -17.33 4.43 -4.42
N GLU A 86 -18.56 4.37 -4.92
CA GLU A 86 -18.99 5.14 -6.09
C GLU A 86 -19.52 6.51 -5.65
N LEU A 87 -19.09 7.56 -6.33
CA LEU A 87 -19.53 8.94 -6.14
C LEU A 87 -19.96 9.54 -7.47
N ASP A 88 -21.03 10.34 -7.43
CA ASP A 88 -21.49 11.12 -8.58
C ASP A 88 -20.61 12.38 -8.75
N GLY A 89 -19.38 12.18 -9.23
CA GLY A 89 -18.40 13.22 -9.52
C GLY A 89 -17.54 13.66 -8.33
N ARG A 90 -18.10 14.39 -7.36
CA ARG A 90 -17.33 14.82 -6.17
C ARG A 90 -18.13 14.62 -4.90
N GLY A 91 -17.44 14.41 -3.78
CA GLY A 91 -18.09 14.23 -2.49
C GLY A 91 -17.13 14.38 -1.33
N VAL A 92 -17.69 14.54 -0.14
CA VAL A 92 -16.94 14.48 1.12
C VAL A 92 -17.08 13.07 1.68
N LEU A 93 -15.93 12.44 1.96
CA LEU A 93 -15.86 11.13 2.59
C LEU A 93 -15.39 11.29 4.03
N HIS A 94 -16.13 10.68 4.95
CA HIS A 94 -15.78 10.63 6.36
C HIS A 94 -14.86 9.44 6.63
N CYS A 95 -13.65 9.71 7.09
CA CYS A 95 -12.62 8.71 7.35
C CYS A 95 -12.45 8.53 8.86
N GLY A 96 -12.51 7.28 9.34
CA GLY A 96 -12.22 6.90 10.71
C GLY A 96 -11.02 5.97 10.78
N VAL A 97 -10.08 6.26 11.70
CA VAL A 97 -8.91 5.41 11.96
C VAL A 97 -8.88 5.03 13.43
N ARG A 98 -8.86 3.74 13.70
CA ARG A 98 -8.71 3.19 15.06
C ARG A 98 -7.44 2.36 15.16
N TRP A 99 -6.71 2.50 16.25
CA TRP A 99 -5.52 1.68 16.51
C TRP A 99 -5.49 1.12 17.93
N ALA A 100 -4.77 0.01 18.07
CA ALA A 100 -4.38 -0.57 19.35
C ALA A 100 -2.98 -1.18 19.20
N SER A 101 -2.07 -0.90 20.12
CA SER A 101 -0.66 -1.24 19.98
C SER A 101 -0.02 -1.50 21.34
N HIS A 102 0.88 -2.48 21.37
CA HIS A 102 1.78 -2.68 22.50
C HIS A 102 2.85 -1.57 22.56
N TYR A 103 3.40 -1.19 21.41
CA TYR A 103 4.38 -0.12 21.27
C TYR A 103 3.71 1.26 21.23
N ASN A 104 4.43 2.28 21.68
CA ASN A 104 4.01 3.67 21.53
C ASN A 104 4.11 4.11 20.07
N LEU A 105 3.01 4.61 19.52
CA LEU A 105 2.95 5.20 18.18
C LEU A 105 3.10 6.72 18.28
N ASN A 106 3.83 7.31 17.34
CA ASN A 106 4.09 8.75 17.29
C ASN A 106 3.30 9.46 16.20
N ALA A 107 2.80 8.73 15.20
CA ALA A 107 1.92 9.28 14.19
C ALA A 107 0.88 8.25 13.71
N VAL A 108 -0.33 8.74 13.45
CA VAL A 108 -1.37 8.05 12.70
C VAL A 108 -1.80 8.98 11.57
N GLU A 109 -1.84 8.45 10.35
CA GLU A 109 -2.06 9.23 9.14
C GLU A 109 -3.12 8.58 8.25
N VAL A 110 -3.99 9.41 7.68
CA VAL A 110 -4.86 9.07 6.56
C VAL A 110 -4.17 9.54 5.29
N ILE A 111 -4.07 8.63 4.32
CA ILE A 111 -3.37 8.83 3.06
C ILE A 111 -4.38 8.73 1.93
N ALA A 112 -4.39 9.73 1.03
CA ALA A 112 -5.13 9.68 -0.22
C ALA A 112 -4.17 9.86 -1.40
N ASP A 113 -4.18 8.92 -2.34
CA ASP A 113 -3.34 8.95 -3.56
C ASP A 113 -1.85 9.23 -3.34
N GLY A 114 -1.35 8.75 -2.20
CA GLY A 114 0.04 8.90 -1.76
C GLY A 114 0.34 10.22 -1.05
N GLN A 115 -0.66 10.99 -0.64
CA GLN A 115 -0.51 12.22 0.14
C GLN A 115 -1.14 12.07 1.51
N VAL A 116 -0.52 12.64 2.53
CA VAL A 116 -1.09 12.71 3.89
C VAL A 116 -2.19 13.76 3.89
N VAL A 117 -3.43 13.34 4.10
CA VAL A 117 -4.62 14.22 4.11
C VAL A 117 -5.18 14.41 5.52
N GLY A 118 -4.84 13.51 6.44
CA GLY A 118 -5.09 13.66 7.87
C GLY A 118 -3.90 13.13 8.65
N ARG A 119 -3.51 13.80 9.73
CA ARG A 119 -2.40 13.37 10.58
C ARG A 119 -2.63 13.78 12.02
N GLU A 120 -2.44 12.82 12.90
CA GLU A 120 -2.35 13.04 14.35
C GLU A 120 -0.98 12.60 14.84
N ALA A 121 -0.36 13.45 15.68
CA ALA A 121 0.99 13.26 16.18
C ALA A 121 1.01 13.20 17.70
N PHE A 122 1.74 12.23 18.25
CA PHE A 122 1.78 11.96 19.69
C PHE A 122 3.22 12.06 20.20
N ALA A 123 3.57 13.21 20.80
CA ALA A 123 4.92 13.45 21.32
C ALA A 123 5.31 12.45 22.42
N SER A 124 4.40 12.16 23.35
CA SER A 124 4.56 11.13 24.39
C SER A 124 4.28 9.71 23.90
N GLY A 125 3.86 9.56 22.64
CA GLY A 125 3.33 8.32 22.07
C GLY A 125 1.88 8.02 22.46
N SER A 126 1.22 7.21 21.65
CA SER A 126 -0.11 6.67 21.90
C SER A 126 -0.16 5.17 21.66
N ARG A 127 -0.84 4.42 22.52
CA ARG A 127 -1.04 2.97 22.39
C ARG A 127 -2.40 2.59 21.84
N ALA A 128 -3.39 3.47 21.97
CA ALA A 128 -4.73 3.24 21.45
C ALA A 128 -5.42 4.58 21.23
N GLY A 129 -6.38 4.61 20.31
CA GLY A 129 -7.18 5.79 20.04
C GLY A 129 -8.02 5.65 18.79
N VAL A 130 -8.76 6.71 18.53
CA VAL A 130 -9.58 6.92 17.33
C VAL A 130 -9.33 8.33 16.84
N VAL A 131 -9.23 8.48 15.52
CA VAL A 131 -9.11 9.76 14.83
C VAL A 131 -10.05 9.75 13.65
N GLU A 132 -10.72 10.87 13.43
CA GLU A 132 -11.66 11.06 12.35
C GLU A 132 -11.28 12.30 11.54
N CYS A 133 -11.49 12.26 10.23
CA CYS A 133 -11.31 13.40 9.37
C CYS A 133 -12.21 13.31 8.13
N ASP A 134 -12.56 14.46 7.58
CA ASP A 134 -13.32 14.56 6.34
C ASP A 134 -12.39 14.86 5.17
N LEU A 135 -12.62 14.18 4.05
CA LEU A 135 -11.82 14.30 2.82
C LEU A 135 -12.71 14.70 1.64
N ASP A 136 -12.41 15.83 1.01
CA ASP A 136 -12.99 16.20 -0.29
C ASP A 136 -12.33 15.38 -1.41
N VAL A 137 -13.12 14.54 -2.07
CA VAL A 137 -12.70 13.70 -3.20
C VAL A 137 -13.34 14.18 -4.48
N ARG A 138 -12.50 14.36 -5.51
CA ARG A 138 -12.87 14.96 -6.81
C ARG A 138 -12.48 14.13 -8.03
N HIS A 139 -11.82 13.00 -7.78
CA HIS A 139 -11.29 12.11 -8.80
C HIS A 139 -11.21 10.69 -8.25
N ASP A 140 -11.09 9.74 -9.15
CA ASP A 140 -10.82 8.35 -8.85
C ASP A 140 -9.55 8.24 -8.01
N GLY A 141 -9.48 7.27 -7.11
CA GLY A 141 -8.33 7.16 -6.24
C GLY A 141 -8.49 6.10 -5.17
N TRP A 142 -7.66 6.23 -4.14
CA TRP A 142 -7.65 5.32 -3.02
C TRP A 142 -7.30 6.05 -1.72
N ILE A 143 -7.80 5.51 -0.62
CA ILE A 143 -7.60 6.00 0.74
C ILE A 143 -7.08 4.85 1.60
N ALA A 144 -6.00 5.07 2.33
CA ALA A 144 -5.44 4.11 3.28
C ALA A 144 -5.08 4.81 4.60
N ALA A 145 -4.87 4.04 5.66
CA ALA A 145 -4.32 4.55 6.91
C ALA A 145 -2.94 3.93 7.16
N ARG A 146 -2.05 4.70 7.79
CA ARG A 146 -0.78 4.17 8.32
C ARG A 146 -0.48 4.71 9.70
N ALA A 147 0.27 3.94 10.46
CA ALA A 147 0.75 4.30 11.78
C ALA A 147 2.25 4.05 11.88
N SER A 148 2.95 4.91 12.61
CA SER A 148 4.38 4.76 12.85
C SER A 148 4.76 5.15 14.27
N GLY A 149 5.83 4.53 14.78
CA GLY A 149 6.40 4.84 16.08
C GLY A 149 7.93 4.83 16.03
N VAL A 150 8.55 5.60 16.92
CA VAL A 150 10.02 5.63 17.08
C VAL A 150 10.54 4.41 17.85
N ALA A 151 9.64 3.68 18.50
CA ALA A 151 9.94 2.39 19.11
C ALA A 151 10.50 1.43 18.06
N ARG A 152 11.38 0.54 18.50
CA ARG A 152 11.96 -0.51 17.66
C ARG A 152 11.47 -1.87 18.16
N ASP A 153 11.18 -2.77 17.24
CA ASP A 153 10.81 -4.14 17.58
C ASP A 153 12.05 -4.96 18.02
N ASN A 154 11.86 -6.25 18.29
CA ASN A 154 12.93 -7.13 18.74
C ASN A 154 14.05 -7.34 17.70
N TYR A 155 13.85 -6.92 16.45
CA TYR A 155 14.84 -6.94 15.37
C TYR A 155 15.41 -5.55 15.08
N GLY A 156 15.10 -4.53 15.89
CA GLY A 156 15.57 -3.16 15.68
C GLY A 156 14.82 -2.40 14.59
N GLN A 157 13.68 -2.91 14.10
CA GLN A 157 12.94 -2.32 12.98
C GLN A 157 11.95 -1.26 13.48
N ALA A 158 11.69 -0.24 12.65
CA ALA A 158 10.68 0.78 12.98
C ALA A 158 9.30 0.13 13.19
N VAL A 159 8.58 0.53 14.22
CA VAL A 159 7.21 0.08 14.43
C VAL A 159 6.29 0.74 13.41
N TYR A 160 5.49 -0.07 12.71
CA TYR A 160 4.55 0.42 11.70
C TYR A 160 3.30 -0.44 11.59
N ALA A 161 2.25 0.16 11.03
CA ALA A 161 1.12 -0.54 10.44
C ALA A 161 0.60 0.23 9.23
N HIS A 162 0.01 -0.47 8.27
CA HIS A 162 -0.56 0.14 7.07
C HIS A 162 -1.75 -0.69 6.56
N THR A 163 -2.88 -0.06 6.28
CA THR A 163 -4.08 -0.75 5.78
C THR A 163 -4.02 -0.94 4.27
N SER A 164 -4.64 -2.00 3.76
CA SER A 164 -5.09 -1.98 2.37
C SER A 164 -5.97 -0.75 2.09
N PRO A 165 -6.05 -0.31 0.83
CA PRO A 165 -6.86 0.85 0.46
C PRO A 165 -8.37 0.55 0.47
N VAL A 166 -9.16 1.59 0.75
CA VAL A 166 -10.51 1.75 0.21
C VAL A 166 -10.39 2.50 -1.11
N TYR A 167 -11.05 2.03 -2.16
CA TYR A 167 -11.03 2.67 -3.47
C TYR A 167 -12.21 3.62 -3.63
N VAL A 168 -12.00 4.71 -4.35
CA VAL A 168 -13.04 5.68 -4.69
C VAL A 168 -13.13 5.81 -6.20
N GLN A 169 -14.35 5.77 -6.72
CA GLN A 169 -14.66 5.91 -8.14
C GLN A 169 -15.63 7.08 -8.29
N THR A 170 -15.23 8.06 -9.08
CA THR A 170 -15.93 9.31 -9.36
C THR A 170 -16.24 9.48 -10.86
N GLY A 171 -15.55 8.70 -11.72
CA GLY A 171 -15.55 8.86 -13.17
C GLY A 171 -14.55 9.92 -13.67
N VAL A 172 -13.87 10.64 -12.77
CA VAL A 172 -12.86 11.65 -13.11
C VAL A 172 -11.47 11.07 -12.88
N VAL A 173 -10.63 11.03 -13.92
CA VAL A 173 -9.28 10.46 -13.82
C VAL A 173 -8.40 11.27 -12.87
N ASN A 174 -7.71 10.57 -11.97
CA ASN A 174 -6.74 11.17 -11.06
C ASN A 174 -5.56 11.84 -11.80
N PRO A 175 -5.24 13.12 -11.54
CA PRO A 175 -4.08 13.80 -12.12
C PRO A 175 -2.73 13.09 -11.86
N ARG A 176 -2.63 12.30 -10.78
CA ARG A 176 -1.42 11.55 -10.43
C ARG A 176 -1.19 10.31 -11.31
N ARG A 177 -2.20 9.86 -12.06
CA ARG A 177 -2.14 8.64 -12.88
C ARG A 177 -1.06 8.72 -13.97
N ALA A 178 -1.01 9.85 -14.68
CA ALA A 178 0.00 10.05 -15.73
C ALA A 178 1.42 10.10 -15.17
N ALA A 179 1.61 10.70 -13.99
CA ALA A 179 2.91 10.73 -13.32
C ALA A 179 3.35 9.33 -12.86
N ALA A 180 2.42 8.53 -12.33
CA ALA A 180 2.69 7.13 -11.98
C ALA A 180 3.06 6.29 -13.22
N GLY A 181 2.34 6.45 -14.34
CA GLY A 181 2.66 5.81 -15.61
C GLY A 181 4.07 6.16 -16.10
N ARG A 182 4.43 7.45 -16.09
CA ARG A 182 5.79 7.90 -16.45
C ARG A 182 6.87 7.25 -15.58
N PHE A 183 6.69 7.23 -14.26
CA PHE A 183 7.65 6.61 -13.35
C PHE A 183 7.96 5.15 -13.71
N PHE A 184 6.93 4.34 -13.99
CA PHE A 184 7.14 2.94 -14.34
C PHE A 184 7.72 2.75 -15.73
N VAL A 185 7.34 3.57 -16.72
CA VAL A 185 8.00 3.54 -18.04
C VAL A 185 9.50 3.80 -17.89
N ASP A 186 9.89 4.85 -17.16
CA ASP A 186 11.29 5.20 -16.98
C ASP A 186 12.06 4.11 -16.20
N ALA A 187 11.41 3.50 -15.20
CA ALA A 187 11.99 2.38 -14.46
C ALA A 187 12.22 1.16 -15.35
N ILE A 188 11.23 0.83 -16.19
CA ILE A 188 11.31 -0.30 -17.13
C ILE A 188 12.38 -0.03 -18.20
N ASP A 189 12.50 1.19 -18.71
CA ASP A 189 13.54 1.56 -19.67
C ASP A 189 14.95 1.39 -19.08
N ARG A 190 15.15 1.79 -17.82
CA ARG A 190 16.41 1.51 -17.09
C ARG A 190 16.65 0.01 -16.92
N SER A 191 15.62 -0.77 -16.60
CA SER A 191 15.73 -2.23 -16.48
C SER A 191 16.05 -2.90 -17.83
N LEU A 192 15.45 -2.44 -18.93
CA LEU A 192 15.76 -2.94 -20.27
C LEU A 192 17.21 -2.66 -20.67
N ALA A 193 17.73 -1.46 -20.35
CA ALA A 193 19.13 -1.15 -20.55
C ALA A 193 20.06 -2.07 -19.71
N TRP A 194 19.68 -2.37 -18.47
CA TRP A 194 20.42 -3.32 -17.62
C TRP A 194 20.37 -4.75 -18.17
N ILE A 195 19.20 -5.24 -18.59
CA ILE A 195 19.01 -6.56 -19.22
C ILE A 195 19.92 -6.70 -20.44
N ALA A 196 20.03 -5.65 -21.26
CA ALA A 196 20.84 -5.65 -22.47
C ALA A 196 22.36 -5.60 -22.22
N THR A 197 22.81 -5.01 -21.11
CA THR A 197 24.24 -4.68 -20.91
C THR A 197 24.92 -5.37 -19.73
N LYS A 198 24.16 -5.74 -18.69
CA LYS A 198 24.69 -6.27 -17.42
C LYS A 198 24.08 -7.61 -17.03
N GLY A 199 22.86 -7.91 -17.50
CA GLY A 199 22.17 -9.15 -17.16
C GLY A 199 22.94 -10.39 -17.62
N ARG A 200 23.04 -11.39 -16.75
CA ARG A 200 23.65 -12.68 -17.05
C ARG A 200 22.54 -13.69 -17.29
N TYR A 201 22.57 -14.32 -18.47
CA TYR A 201 21.58 -15.29 -18.91
C TYR A 201 22.26 -16.54 -19.42
N HIS A 202 21.59 -17.68 -19.31
CA HIS A 202 22.13 -18.93 -19.81
C HIS A 202 22.13 -18.98 -21.34
N THR A 203 21.14 -18.32 -21.97
CA THR A 203 21.01 -18.21 -23.43
C THR A 203 20.50 -16.83 -23.83
N ASP A 204 20.74 -16.45 -25.08
CA ASP A 204 20.17 -15.24 -25.68
C ASP A 204 18.64 -15.27 -25.69
N LYS A 205 18.05 -16.45 -25.96
CA LYS A 205 16.60 -16.64 -25.90
C LYS A 205 16.02 -16.27 -24.53
N GLN A 206 16.67 -16.69 -23.44
CA GLN A 206 16.21 -16.36 -22.09
C GLN A 206 16.23 -14.84 -21.84
N ARG A 207 17.29 -14.16 -22.28
CA ARG A 207 17.38 -12.69 -22.20
C ARG A 207 16.24 -12.04 -22.97
N ASP A 208 15.98 -12.52 -24.18
CA ASP A 208 14.97 -11.94 -25.06
C ASP A 208 13.55 -12.17 -24.53
N ASP A 209 13.26 -13.34 -23.96
CA ASP A 209 11.99 -13.65 -23.30
C ASP A 209 11.76 -12.72 -22.09
N VAL A 210 12.79 -12.45 -21.28
CA VAL A 210 12.72 -11.48 -20.17
C VAL A 210 12.51 -10.05 -20.70
N ALA A 211 13.26 -9.63 -21.72
CA ALA A 211 13.11 -8.30 -22.31
C ALA A 211 11.69 -8.11 -22.92
N ALA A 212 11.11 -9.15 -23.52
CA ALA A 212 9.76 -9.13 -24.05
C ALA A 212 8.72 -8.87 -22.94
N LEU A 213 8.86 -9.52 -21.79
CA LEU A 213 7.99 -9.29 -20.62
C LEU A 213 8.06 -7.82 -20.15
N PHE A 214 9.27 -7.26 -20.06
CA PHE A 214 9.45 -5.86 -19.67
C PHE A 214 8.82 -4.90 -20.68
N ARG A 215 9.00 -5.14 -21.99
CA ARG A 215 8.34 -4.33 -23.04
C ARG A 215 6.81 -4.41 -22.98
N ALA A 216 6.25 -5.58 -22.68
CA ALA A 216 4.81 -5.74 -22.51
C ALA A 216 4.29 -4.92 -21.31
N GLY A 217 5.02 -4.95 -20.19
CA GLY A 217 4.73 -4.10 -19.02
C GLY A 217 4.85 -2.61 -19.35
N ARG A 218 5.90 -2.20 -20.08
CA ARG A 218 6.13 -0.81 -20.52
C ARG A 218 4.92 -0.26 -21.26
N ALA A 219 4.41 -1.00 -22.24
CA ALA A 219 3.26 -0.59 -23.05
C ALA A 219 1.99 -0.35 -22.20
N ARG A 220 1.79 -1.14 -21.12
CA ARG A 220 0.67 -0.95 -20.20
C ARG A 220 0.76 0.38 -19.45
N PHE A 221 1.94 0.75 -18.95
CA PHE A 221 2.14 2.00 -18.23
C PHE A 221 2.20 3.23 -19.15
N GLU A 222 2.67 3.05 -20.39
CA GLU A 222 2.67 4.09 -21.41
C GLU A 222 1.25 4.52 -21.79
N ALA A 223 0.30 3.59 -21.83
CA ALA A 223 -1.12 3.88 -22.08
C ALA A 223 -1.82 4.69 -20.96
N LEU A 224 -1.12 4.96 -19.84
CA LEU A 224 -1.63 5.80 -18.75
C LEU A 224 -1.21 7.26 -18.86
N ARG A 225 -0.37 7.60 -19.86
CA ARG A 225 0.18 8.94 -20.07
C ARG A 225 -0.83 9.90 -20.68
#